data_AF-A0A7V4QCG9-F1
#
_entry.id   AF-A0A7V4QCG9-F1
#
_cell.length_a   1.000
_cell.length_b   1.000
_cell.length_c   1.000
_cell.angle_alpha   90.00
_cell.angle_beta   90.00
_cell.angle_gamma   90.00
#
_symmetry.space_group_name_H-M   'P 1'
#
loop_
_entity.id
_entity.type
_entity.pdbx_description
1 polymer ?
#
loop_
_entity_poly.entity_id
_entity_poly.type
_entity_poly.pdbx_seq_one_letter_code
_entity_poly.pdbx_strand_id
1 'polypeptide(L)'
;MNGSRSYDSSSVFQQGRTDAGMITMSIPIFSGFSSLYALKAAKESLKSANASKEKEEKQITLEVYTAYQNILTQTQSLKAATDLLSSAEESYKMATGRYKAGKGNIIELLNAQSAFADAKKQKISAFYNWQIAKGALAKAIGVIDKNDIIKNEQEINIFKGNKNADK
;
A
#
# COMPACT_ATOMS: atom_id res chain seq x y z
N MET A 1 -17.66 1.21 73.17
CA MET A 1 -18.53 1.51 74.33
C MET A 1 -19.37 2.74 74.02
N ASN A 2 -20.69 2.60 74.14
CA ASN A 2 -21.75 3.60 74.34
C ASN A 2 -21.73 4.96 73.62
N GLY A 3 -22.70 5.12 72.71
CA GLY A 3 -23.96 5.80 73.07
C GLY A 3 -24.04 7.29 72.75
N SER A 4 -24.82 7.63 71.74
CA SER A 4 -25.41 8.97 71.61
C SER A 4 -26.86 8.83 71.17
N ARG A 5 -27.73 9.36 72.03
CA ARG A 5 -29.19 9.35 71.94
C ARG A 5 -29.63 10.35 70.87
N SER A 6 -30.45 9.89 69.93
CA SER A 6 -31.09 10.74 68.93
C SER A 6 -32.28 11.48 69.56
N TYR A 7 -32.30 12.80 69.44
CA TYR A 7 -33.52 13.59 69.61
C TYR A 7 -34.14 13.79 68.22
N ASP A 8 -35.28 13.14 68.00
CA ASP A 8 -36.16 13.41 66.88
C ASP A 8 -36.84 14.75 67.11
N SER A 9 -36.63 15.69 66.20
CA SER A 9 -37.44 16.90 66.11
C SER A 9 -37.96 16.96 64.68
N SER A 10 -39.24 16.62 64.56
CA SER A 10 -39.98 16.61 63.31
C SER A 10 -40.10 18.02 62.76
N SER A 11 -39.52 18.24 61.58
CA SER A 11 -39.59 19.48 60.84
C SER A 11 -40.94 19.60 60.12
N VAL A 12 -41.76 20.55 60.58
CA VAL A 12 -42.94 21.02 59.84
C VAL A 12 -42.64 22.41 59.30
N PHE A 13 -41.99 22.51 58.13
CA PHE A 13 -41.96 23.76 57.35
C PHE A 13 -41.99 23.49 55.84
N GLN A 14 -43.21 23.53 55.32
CA GLN A 14 -43.67 24.27 54.15
C GLN A 14 -42.85 24.19 52.85
N GLN A 15 -43.40 23.40 51.94
CA GLN A 15 -43.07 23.34 50.52
C GLN A 15 -43.29 24.71 49.86
N GLY A 16 -42.24 25.52 49.76
CA GLY A 16 -42.09 26.57 48.76
C GLY A 16 -41.20 26.06 47.64
N ARG A 17 -41.61 26.19 46.37
CA ARG A 17 -40.68 25.97 45.25
C ARG A 17 -39.58 27.03 45.31
N THR A 18 -38.36 26.62 45.60
CA THR A 18 -37.16 27.43 45.38
C THR A 18 -36.51 27.01 44.08
N ASP A 19 -36.72 27.82 43.03
CA ASP A 19 -35.93 27.72 41.81
C ASP A 19 -34.54 28.32 42.09
N ALA A 20 -33.60 27.47 42.52
CA ALA A 20 -32.22 27.85 42.77
C ALA A 20 -31.35 27.50 41.57
N GLY A 21 -30.85 28.52 40.86
CA GLY A 21 -29.82 28.40 39.82
C GLY A 21 -28.47 28.87 40.33
N MET A 22 -27.42 28.10 40.09
CA MET A 22 -26.04 28.45 40.50
C MET A 22 -25.19 28.72 39.25
N ILE A 23 -24.60 29.91 39.15
CA ILE A 23 -23.60 30.26 38.14
C ILE A 23 -22.25 30.38 38.85
N THR A 24 -21.32 29.48 38.51
CA THR A 24 -19.94 29.54 39.01
C THR A 24 -19.02 30.05 37.91
N MET A 25 -18.21 31.06 38.23
CA MET A 25 -17.15 31.57 37.36
C MET A 25 -15.82 31.35 38.08
N SER A 26 -14.92 30.58 37.47
CA SER A 26 -13.60 30.30 38.01
C SER A 26 -12.54 30.89 37.08
N ILE A 27 -11.79 31.88 37.59
CA ILE A 27 -10.66 32.48 36.87
C ILE A 27 -9.40 32.16 37.69
N PRO A 28 -8.50 31.30 37.20
CA PRO A 28 -7.28 30.97 37.92
C PRO A 28 -6.36 32.18 37.95
N ILE A 29 -6.09 32.70 39.15
CA ILE A 29 -5.20 33.87 39.36
C ILE A 29 -3.71 33.53 39.21
N PHE A 30 -3.32 32.25 39.37
CA PHE A 30 -1.96 31.77 39.13
C PHE A 30 -1.97 30.25 38.88
N SER A 31 -1.44 29.80 37.73
CA SER A 31 -1.42 28.38 37.34
C SER A 31 -0.03 27.73 37.37
N GLY A 32 0.95 28.36 38.04
CA GLY A 32 2.31 27.80 38.17
C GLY A 32 3.02 27.55 36.84
N PHE A 33 2.78 28.40 35.84
CA PHE A 33 3.28 28.27 34.45
C PHE A 33 2.73 27.07 33.65
N SER A 34 1.83 26.24 34.19
CA SER A 34 1.28 25.06 33.50
C SER A 34 0.65 25.40 32.14
N SER A 35 -0.07 26.52 32.05
CA SER A 35 -0.66 27.00 30.79
C SER A 35 0.40 27.39 29.75
N LEU A 36 1.54 27.95 30.19
CA LEU A 36 2.66 28.28 29.31
C LEU A 36 3.36 27.01 28.80
N TYR A 37 3.57 26.02 29.67
CA TYR A 37 4.12 24.72 29.28
C TYR A 37 3.19 23.95 28.37
N ALA A 38 1.88 23.96 28.61
CA ALA A 38 0.88 23.37 27.73
C ALA A 38 0.89 24.02 26.34
N LEU A 39 0.97 25.36 26.28
CA LEU A 39 1.12 26.08 25.02
C LEU A 39 2.42 25.72 24.29
N LYS A 40 3.54 25.62 25.03
CA LYS A 40 4.83 25.22 24.46
C LYS A 40 4.77 23.79 23.91
N ALA A 41 4.21 22.85 24.67
CA ALA A 41 4.01 21.47 24.25
C ALA A 41 3.11 21.37 23.00
N ALA A 42 2.03 22.15 22.94
CA ALA A 42 1.15 22.21 21.77
C ALA A 42 1.89 22.76 20.53
N LYS A 43 2.73 23.80 20.70
CA LYS A 43 3.57 24.33 19.61
C LYS A 43 4.59 23.31 19.11
N GLU A 44 5.27 22.60 20.00
CA GLU A 44 6.22 21.54 19.60
C GLU A 44 5.50 20.35 18.95
N SER A 45 4.31 19.98 19.43
CA SER A 45 3.47 18.96 18.80
C SER A 45 3.07 19.35 17.38
N LEU A 46 2.64 20.60 17.17
CA LEU A 46 2.35 21.14 15.84
C LEU A 46 3.59 21.10 14.93
N LYS A 47 4.76 21.50 15.45
CA LYS A 47 6.03 21.44 14.70
C LYS A 47 6.39 20.01 14.31
N SER A 48 6.22 19.06 15.22
CA SER A 48 6.42 17.63 14.96
C SER A 48 5.45 17.11 13.89
N ALA A 49 4.17 17.46 13.99
CA ALA A 49 3.16 17.09 12.99
C ALA A 49 3.49 17.65 11.60
N ASN A 50 3.93 18.91 11.51
CA ASN A 50 4.37 19.52 10.26
C ASN A 50 5.61 18.81 9.68
N ALA A 51 6.60 18.48 10.52
CA ALA A 51 7.78 17.73 10.07
C ALA A 51 7.43 16.32 9.59
N SER A 52 6.51 15.62 10.27
CA SER A 52 5.99 14.32 9.82
C SER A 52 5.27 14.43 8.50
N LYS A 53 4.47 15.48 8.29
CA LYS A 53 3.81 15.74 7.01
C LYS A 53 4.82 15.92 5.88
N GLU A 54 5.82 16.78 6.07
CA GLU A 54 6.88 17.01 5.07
C GLU A 54 7.66 15.73 4.76
N LYS A 55 7.93 14.92 5.79
CA LYS A 55 8.58 13.61 5.62
C LYS A 55 7.72 12.67 4.77
N GLU A 56 6.42 12.62 5.01
CA GLU A 56 5.48 11.78 4.26
C GLU A 56 5.40 12.23 2.79
N GLU A 57 5.34 13.53 2.52
CA GLU A 57 5.35 14.09 1.16
C GLU A 57 6.62 13.71 0.39
N LYS A 58 7.78 13.78 1.05
CA LYS A 58 9.07 13.33 0.48
C LYS A 58 9.10 11.82 0.25
N GLN A 59 8.53 11.04 1.16
CA GLN A 59 8.46 9.59 1.05
C GLN A 59 7.62 9.18 -0.17
N ILE A 60 6.44 9.78 -0.36
CA ILE A 60 5.58 9.55 -1.53
C ILE A 60 6.32 9.91 -2.81
N THR A 61 7.01 11.06 -2.83
CA THR A 61 7.79 11.50 -4.00
C THR A 61 8.88 10.50 -4.36
N LEU A 62 9.60 9.98 -3.35
CA LEU A 62 10.63 8.97 -3.54
C LEU A 62 10.05 7.64 -4.03
N GLU A 63 8.90 7.22 -3.51
CA GLU A 63 8.22 6.00 -3.93
C GLU A 63 7.80 6.05 -5.41
N VAL A 64 7.20 7.16 -5.84
CA VAL A 64 6.84 7.39 -7.25
C VAL A 64 8.08 7.38 -8.14
N TYR A 65 9.13 8.11 -7.75
CA TYR A 65 10.38 8.16 -8.51
C TYR A 65 11.01 6.77 -8.64
N THR A 66 11.07 6.02 -7.55
CA THR A 66 11.64 4.66 -7.53
C THR A 66 10.83 3.71 -8.39
N ALA A 67 9.49 3.76 -8.30
CA ALA A 67 8.61 2.93 -9.11
C ALA A 67 8.76 3.24 -10.61
N TYR A 68 8.91 4.52 -10.97
CA TYR A 68 9.14 4.95 -12.34
C TYR A 68 10.49 4.45 -12.88
N GLN A 69 11.57 4.59 -12.12
CA GLN A 69 12.87 4.06 -12.52
C GLN A 69 12.88 2.54 -12.63
N ASN A 70 12.14 1.85 -11.75
CA ASN A 70 12.02 0.40 -11.80
C ASN A 70 11.31 -0.06 -13.08
N ILE A 71 10.18 0.54 -13.48
CA ILE A 71 9.51 0.14 -14.74
C ILE A 71 10.40 0.38 -15.96
N LEU A 72 11.18 1.47 -16.00
CA LEU A 72 12.14 1.71 -17.08
C LEU A 72 13.20 0.61 -17.13
N THR A 73 13.75 0.24 -15.98
CA THR A 73 14.73 -0.83 -15.86
C THR A 73 14.16 -2.17 -16.31
N GLN A 74 12.97 -2.55 -15.83
CA GLN A 74 12.32 -3.81 -16.23
C GLN A 74 11.94 -3.83 -17.71
N THR A 75 11.61 -2.67 -18.30
CA THR A 75 11.35 -2.56 -19.74
C THR A 75 12.60 -2.89 -20.53
N GLN A 76 13.75 -2.35 -20.12
CA GLN A 76 15.03 -2.66 -20.74
C GLN A 76 15.43 -4.13 -20.53
N SER A 77 15.19 -4.70 -19.34
CA SER A 77 15.41 -6.12 -19.06
C SER A 77 14.55 -7.03 -19.93
N LEU A 78 13.28 -6.70 -20.15
CA LEU A 78 12.39 -7.44 -21.05
C LEU A 78 12.87 -7.38 -22.50
N LYS A 79 13.35 -6.21 -22.95
CA LYS A 79 13.95 -6.06 -24.27
C LYS A 79 15.18 -6.97 -24.42
N ALA A 80 16.12 -6.89 -23.47
CA ALA A 80 17.32 -7.73 -23.48
C ALA A 80 17.00 -9.24 -23.45
N ALA A 81 16.02 -9.66 -22.65
CA ALA A 81 15.58 -11.06 -22.60
C ALA A 81 14.90 -11.50 -23.92
N THR A 82 14.24 -10.58 -24.62
CA THR A 82 13.65 -10.85 -25.95
C THR A 82 14.74 -11.01 -27.01
N ASP A 83 15.76 -10.15 -26.99
CA ASP A 83 16.90 -10.24 -27.91
C ASP A 83 17.73 -11.52 -27.67
N LEU A 84 17.91 -11.89 -26.40
CA LEU A 84 18.54 -13.15 -26.01
C LEU A 84 17.77 -14.37 -26.54
N LEU A 85 16.44 -14.35 -26.42
CA LEU A 85 15.60 -15.42 -26.95
C LEU A 85 15.75 -15.56 -28.47
N SER A 86 15.76 -14.43 -29.20
CA SER A 86 15.96 -14.44 -30.65
C SER A 86 17.31 -15.05 -31.02
N SER A 87 18.39 -14.64 -30.35
CA SER A 87 19.74 -15.17 -30.57
C SER A 87 19.84 -16.67 -30.26
N ALA A 88 19.22 -17.11 -29.16
CA ALA A 88 19.21 -18.51 -28.76
C ALA A 88 18.38 -19.38 -29.73
N GLU A 89 17.27 -18.84 -30.26
CA GLU A 89 16.45 -19.50 -31.28
C GLU A 89 17.24 -19.74 -32.57
N GLU A 90 17.96 -18.72 -33.04
CA GLU A 90 18.80 -18.83 -34.24
C GLU A 90 19.93 -19.85 -34.04
N SER A 91 20.58 -19.82 -32.88
CA SER A 91 21.61 -20.80 -32.51
C SER A 91 21.06 -22.24 -32.50
N TYR A 92 19.87 -22.43 -31.94
CA TYR A 92 19.19 -23.73 -31.96
C TYR A 92 18.84 -24.19 -33.38
N LYS A 93 18.34 -23.29 -34.24
CA LYS A 93 18.06 -23.59 -35.65
C LYS A 93 19.33 -24.00 -36.41
N MET A 94 20.43 -23.28 -36.20
CA MET A 94 21.72 -23.60 -36.82
C MET A 94 22.26 -24.96 -36.36
N ALA A 95 22.25 -25.23 -35.05
CA ALA A 95 22.69 -26.51 -34.49
C ALA A 95 21.85 -27.67 -35.01
N THR A 96 20.52 -27.48 -35.08
CA THR A 96 19.58 -28.47 -35.64
C THR A 96 19.88 -28.74 -37.11
N GLY A 97 20.13 -27.71 -37.91
CA GLY A 97 20.48 -27.85 -39.33
C GLY A 97 21.79 -28.62 -39.52
N ARG A 98 22.83 -28.30 -38.75
CA ARG A 98 24.13 -28.99 -38.81
C ARG A 98 24.01 -30.46 -38.43
N TYR A 99 23.29 -30.76 -37.35
CA TYR A 99 23.04 -32.14 -36.92
C TYR A 99 22.30 -32.95 -38.00
N LYS A 100 21.22 -32.39 -38.58
CA LYS A 100 20.48 -33.03 -39.68
C LYS A 100 21.31 -33.26 -40.93
N ALA A 101 22.28 -32.39 -41.20
CA ALA A 101 23.22 -32.54 -42.31
C ALA A 101 24.37 -33.51 -42.02
N GLY A 102 24.40 -34.15 -40.85
CA GLY A 102 25.50 -35.03 -40.41
C GLY A 102 26.81 -34.30 -40.10
N LYS A 103 26.78 -32.97 -40.02
CA LYS A 103 27.96 -32.11 -39.80
C LYS A 103 28.04 -31.54 -38.38
N GLY A 104 27.06 -31.81 -37.52
CA GLY A 104 26.97 -31.29 -36.15
C GLY A 104 26.90 -32.39 -35.10
N ASN A 105 27.37 -32.08 -33.89
CA ASN A 105 27.35 -33.03 -32.76
C ASN A 105 26.00 -32.95 -32.03
N ILE A 106 25.45 -34.10 -31.59
CA ILE A 106 24.24 -34.16 -30.77
C ILE A 106 24.36 -33.36 -29.47
N ILE A 107 25.54 -33.32 -28.86
CA ILE A 107 25.79 -32.54 -27.65
C ILE A 107 25.63 -31.04 -27.91
N GLU A 108 26.08 -30.53 -29.05
CA GLU A 108 25.91 -29.13 -29.44
C GLU A 108 24.44 -28.78 -29.64
N LEU A 109 23.68 -29.69 -30.26
CA LEU A 109 22.23 -29.55 -30.42
C LEU A 109 21.51 -29.48 -29.07
N LEU A 110 21.83 -30.39 -28.15
CA LEU A 110 21.22 -30.42 -26.82
C LEU A 110 21.57 -29.16 -26.01
N ASN A 111 22.81 -28.69 -26.08
CA ASN A 111 23.23 -27.45 -25.44
C ASN A 111 22.47 -26.24 -26.01
N ALA A 112 22.35 -26.14 -27.34
CA ALA A 112 21.60 -25.07 -27.98
C ALA A 112 20.09 -25.13 -27.65
N GLN A 113 19.52 -26.33 -27.55
CA GLN A 113 18.14 -26.53 -27.12
C GLN A 113 17.92 -26.10 -25.67
N SER A 114 18.84 -26.43 -24.76
CA SER A 114 18.79 -26.00 -23.37
C SER A 114 18.86 -24.47 -23.28
N ALA A 115 19.83 -23.85 -23.96
CA ALA A 115 19.99 -22.40 -23.98
C ALA A 115 18.73 -21.68 -24.51
N PHE A 116 18.08 -22.23 -25.55
CA PHE A 116 16.81 -21.70 -26.05
C PHE A 116 15.67 -21.82 -25.04
N ALA A 117 15.56 -22.95 -24.34
CA ALA A 117 14.57 -23.14 -23.29
C ALA A 117 14.80 -22.19 -22.10
N ASP A 118 16.04 -22.00 -21.70
CA ASP A 118 16.44 -21.06 -20.64
C ASP A 118 16.14 -19.62 -21.03
N ALA A 119 16.45 -19.21 -22.27
CA ALA A 119 16.13 -17.89 -22.77
C ALA A 119 14.61 -17.63 -22.81
N LYS A 120 13.79 -18.64 -23.15
CA LYS A 120 12.32 -18.53 -23.05
C LYS A 120 11.87 -18.27 -21.63
N LYS A 121 12.39 -19.06 -20.68
CA LYS A 121 12.08 -18.89 -19.26
C LYS A 121 12.46 -17.49 -18.78
N GLN A 122 13.64 -17.01 -19.16
CA GLN A 122 14.12 -15.67 -18.80
C GLN A 122 13.22 -14.56 -19.36
N LYS A 123 12.77 -14.67 -20.61
CA LYS A 123 11.79 -13.71 -21.19
C LYS A 123 10.48 -13.69 -20.41
N ILE A 124 9.96 -14.88 -20.05
CA ILE A 124 8.71 -14.99 -19.27
C ILE A 124 8.89 -14.33 -17.90
N SER A 125 9.98 -14.61 -17.20
CA SER A 125 10.28 -13.96 -15.91
C SER A 125 10.43 -12.45 -16.04
N ALA A 126 11.14 -11.96 -17.06
CA ALA A 126 11.29 -10.53 -17.32
C ALA A 126 9.94 -9.85 -17.62
N PHE A 127 9.05 -10.53 -18.34
CA PHE A 127 7.70 -10.04 -18.60
C PHE A 127 6.87 -9.91 -17.32
N TYR A 128 6.90 -10.92 -16.45
CA TYR A 128 6.22 -10.82 -15.15
C TYR A 128 6.78 -9.70 -14.27
N ASN A 129 8.10 -9.54 -14.22
CA ASN A 129 8.72 -8.45 -13.45
C ASN A 129 8.32 -7.07 -13.99
N TRP A 130 8.23 -6.93 -15.32
CA TRP A 130 7.73 -5.71 -15.94
C TRP A 130 6.28 -5.41 -15.56
N GLN A 131 5.41 -6.43 -15.52
CA GLN A 131 4.02 -6.26 -15.08
C GLN A 131 3.91 -5.88 -13.60
N ILE A 132 4.73 -6.48 -12.74
CA ILE A 132 4.81 -6.11 -11.32
C ILE A 132 5.27 -4.66 -11.18
N ALA A 133 6.30 -4.24 -11.91
CA ALA A 133 6.80 -2.86 -11.88
C ALA A 133 5.74 -1.86 -12.39
N LYS A 134 4.97 -2.23 -13.42
CA LYS A 134 3.84 -1.45 -13.90
C LYS A 134 2.75 -1.29 -12.83
N GLY A 135 2.40 -2.37 -12.14
CA GLY A 135 1.45 -2.33 -11.02
C GLY A 135 1.96 -1.50 -9.84
N ALA A 136 3.25 -1.59 -9.52
CA ALA A 136 3.89 -0.80 -8.48
C ALA A 136 3.87 0.71 -8.79
N LEU A 137 4.11 1.09 -10.05
CA LEU A 137 3.98 2.48 -10.48
C LEU A 137 2.53 2.96 -10.37
N ALA A 138 1.56 2.16 -10.86
CA ALA A 138 0.13 2.49 -10.75
C ALA A 138 -0.31 2.70 -9.29
N LYS A 139 0.20 1.88 -8.37
CA LYS A 139 0.00 2.05 -6.93
C LYS A 139 0.61 3.35 -6.41
N ALA A 140 1.87 3.63 -6.77
CA ALA A 140 2.60 4.80 -6.27
C ALA A 140 1.99 6.13 -6.73
N ILE A 141 1.48 6.20 -7.96
CA ILE A 141 0.81 7.40 -8.50
C ILE A 141 -0.66 7.54 -8.04
N GLY A 142 -1.15 6.62 -7.20
CA GLY A 142 -2.51 6.68 -6.66
C GLY A 142 -3.61 6.33 -7.66
N VAL A 143 -3.29 5.76 -8.83
CA VAL A 143 -4.29 5.26 -9.79
C VAL A 143 -4.96 3.97 -9.28
N ILE A 144 -4.37 3.30 -8.29
CA ILE A 144 -5.08 2.30 -7.47
C ILE A 144 -5.71 3.04 -6.28
N ASP A 145 -6.63 3.95 -6.56
CA ASP A 145 -7.47 4.53 -5.52
C ASP A 145 -8.55 3.50 -5.12
N LYS A 146 -8.96 3.52 -3.86
CA LYS A 146 -9.94 2.61 -3.24
C LYS A 146 -11.31 2.58 -3.95
N ASN A 147 -11.51 3.45 -4.94
CA ASN A 147 -12.67 3.52 -5.83
C ASN A 147 -12.56 2.62 -7.08
N ASP A 148 -11.36 2.22 -7.51
CA ASP A 148 -11.17 1.36 -8.68
C ASP A 148 -11.25 -0.15 -8.34
N ILE A 149 -11.04 -0.52 -7.08
CA ILE A 149 -11.37 -1.87 -6.58
C ILE A 149 -12.89 -2.12 -6.56
N ILE A 150 -13.73 -1.08 -6.48
CA ILE A 150 -15.20 -1.20 -6.55
C ILE A 150 -15.69 -1.31 -8.00
N LYS A 151 -14.95 -0.78 -8.99
CA LYS A 151 -15.28 -0.96 -10.42
C LYS A 151 -14.87 -2.33 -10.95
N ASN A 152 -13.78 -2.91 -10.44
CA ASN A 152 -13.27 -4.19 -10.95
C ASN A 152 -14.05 -5.42 -10.43
N GLU A 153 -14.84 -5.28 -9.34
CA GLU A 153 -15.79 -6.33 -8.95
C GLU A 153 -17.03 -6.41 -9.88
N GLN A 154 -17.35 -5.35 -10.60
CA GLN A 154 -18.46 -5.34 -11.58
C GLN A 154 -18.08 -6.08 -12.87
N GLU A 155 -16.81 -6.06 -13.28
CA GLU A 155 -16.35 -6.77 -14.50
C GLU A 155 -16.19 -8.28 -14.29
N ILE A 156 -15.94 -8.74 -13.07
CA ILE A 156 -15.79 -10.18 -12.77
C ILE A 156 -17.15 -10.89 -12.65
N ASN A 157 -18.23 -10.17 -12.31
CA ASN A 157 -19.57 -10.75 -12.20
C ASN A 157 -20.34 -10.81 -13.53
N ILE A 158 -20.05 -9.93 -14.50
CA ILE A 158 -20.66 -10.00 -15.84
C ILE A 158 -20.14 -11.17 -16.69
N PHE A 159 -18.97 -11.75 -16.36
CA PHE A 159 -18.43 -12.93 -17.07
C PHE A 159 -18.83 -14.29 -16.50
N LYS A 160 -19.48 -14.34 -15.32
CA LYS A 160 -19.96 -15.61 -14.71
C LYS A 160 -21.48 -15.82 -14.83
N GLY A 161 -22.23 -14.83 -15.32
CA GLY A 161 -23.70 -14.83 -15.25
C GLY A 161 -24.47 -15.28 -16.49
N ASN A 162 -23.86 -15.41 -17.68
CA ASN A 162 -24.60 -15.79 -18.89
C ASN A 162 -24.06 -17.06 -19.54
N LYS A 163 -24.35 -18.20 -18.90
CA LYS A 163 -24.21 -19.52 -19.51
C LYS A 163 -25.33 -20.49 -19.09
N ASN A 164 -26.52 -19.96 -18.80
CA ASN A 164 -27.73 -20.74 -18.52
C ASN A 164 -28.97 -19.97 -18.99
N ALA A 165 -29.11 -19.79 -20.30
CA ALA A 165 -30.37 -19.40 -20.93
C ALA A 165 -30.37 -19.88 -22.39
N ASP A 166 -30.20 -21.18 -22.59
CA ASP A 166 -30.57 -21.87 -23.84
C ASP A 166 -30.97 -23.31 -23.50
N LYS A 167 -32.21 -23.44 -23.04
CA LYS A 167 -33.11 -24.57 -23.26
C LYS A 167 -34.54 -24.04 -23.36
#